data_AF-A0A212DDD7-F1
#
_entry.id   AF-A0A212DDD7-F1
#
_cell.length_a   1.000
_cell.length_b   1.000
_cell.length_c   1.000
_cell.angle_alpha   90.00
_cell.angle_beta   90.00
_cell.angle_gamma   90.00
#
_symmetry.space_group_name_H-M   'P 1'
#
loop_
_entity.id
_entity.type
_entity.pdbx_description
1 polymer ?
#
loop_
_entity_poly.entity_id
_entity_poly.type
_entity_poly.pdbx_seq_one_letter_code
_entity_poly.pdbx_strand_id
1 'polypeptide(L)'
;MAISDELHYLEVYLTDEFAKGRKVADLYELVQYAGNIIPRLEETTGDISDSMDFVLLNFAEMNKLWVRMQHQGHSRDREKRERERQELRILVGTNLVRLSQLEGVNVERYKQIVLTGILEQVVNCRDALAQEYLMECIIQVFPDEFHLQTLNPFLRACAELHQNVNVKNIIIALIDRLALFAHREDGPGIPTDIKLFDIFSQQVATVIQSRQDMPSEDVVSLQVSLINLAMKCYPDRVDYVDKVLETTVEIFNKLNLEHIATSSAVSKELTRLLKIPVDTYNNILTVLKLKHFHPLFEYFDYESRKSMSCYVLSNVLDYNTEIVSQDQVDSIMNLVSTLIQDQPDQPVEEPDPEDFADEQSLVGRFIHLLRSEDPDQQYLAFSLYEDEISDSKAQLAAITLIIGTFERMRCFSEENHEPLRTQCALAASKLLKKPDQGRAVSTCAHLFWSGRNTDKNGEEVRWEVIPDQQCDRRGDH
;
A
#
# COMPACT_ATOMS: atom_id res chain seq x y z
N MET A 1 0.49 -34.09 28.03
CA MET A 1 1.54 -33.55 28.92
C MET A 1 1.80 -34.46 30.10
N ALA A 2 0.85 -34.67 31.03
CA ALA A 2 1.08 -35.47 32.26
C ALA A 2 1.85 -36.80 32.08
N ILE A 3 1.47 -37.67 31.14
CA ILE A 3 2.19 -38.94 30.90
C ILE A 3 3.58 -38.71 30.28
N SER A 4 3.74 -37.69 29.44
CA SER A 4 5.02 -37.34 28.82
C SER A 4 6.04 -36.90 29.87
N ASP A 5 5.60 -36.18 30.90
CA ASP A 5 6.47 -35.72 31.98
C ASP A 5 6.98 -36.91 32.81
N GLU A 6 6.12 -37.89 33.09
CA GLU A 6 6.51 -39.13 33.75
C GLU A 6 7.46 -39.98 32.91
N LEU A 7 7.21 -40.08 31.60
CA LEU A 7 8.10 -40.77 30.68
C LEU A 7 9.46 -40.06 30.52
N HIS A 8 9.51 -38.74 30.68
CA HIS A 8 10.77 -38.00 30.65
C HIS A 8 11.66 -38.36 31.85
N TYR A 9 11.10 -38.58 33.04
CA TYR A 9 11.89 -39.08 34.17
C TYR A 9 12.48 -40.47 33.89
N LEU A 10 11.71 -41.35 33.21
CA LEU A 10 12.19 -42.67 32.80
C LEU A 10 13.29 -42.58 31.73
N GLU A 11 13.14 -41.70 30.74
CA GLU A 11 14.14 -41.41 29.71
C GLU A 11 15.47 -40.96 30.34
N VAL A 12 15.43 -39.97 31.24
CA VAL A 12 16.61 -39.44 31.93
C VAL A 12 17.27 -40.54 32.75
N TYR A 13 16.50 -41.33 33.50
CA TYR A 13 17.02 -42.46 34.28
C TYR A 13 17.76 -43.48 33.40
N LEU A 14 17.13 -43.94 32.31
CA LEU A 14 17.73 -44.93 31.40
C LEU A 14 18.99 -44.39 30.72
N THR A 15 18.98 -43.11 30.33
CA THR A 15 20.14 -42.43 29.72
C THR A 15 21.32 -42.37 30.70
N ASP A 16 21.05 -42.01 31.95
CA ASP A 16 22.05 -41.96 33.03
C ASP A 16 22.64 -43.34 33.36
N GLU A 17 21.80 -44.36 33.45
CA GLU A 17 22.23 -45.74 33.69
C GLU A 17 23.12 -46.24 32.54
N PHE A 18 22.73 -45.97 31.29
CA PHE A 18 23.51 -46.32 30.11
C PHE A 18 24.86 -45.61 30.07
N ALA A 19 24.89 -44.30 30.35
CA ALA A 19 26.11 -43.49 30.41
C ALA A 19 27.07 -43.94 31.52
N LYS A 20 26.53 -44.42 32.66
CA LYS A 20 27.29 -45.00 33.77
C LYS A 20 27.77 -46.43 33.50
N GLY A 21 27.57 -46.95 32.29
CA GLY A 21 27.98 -48.29 31.87
C GLY A 21 27.07 -49.43 32.35
N ARG A 22 25.97 -49.12 33.04
CA ARG A 22 24.97 -50.09 33.53
C ARG A 22 23.92 -50.30 32.45
N LYS A 23 24.35 -50.92 31.34
CA LYS A 23 23.48 -51.17 30.18
C LYS A 23 22.50 -52.30 30.49
N VAL A 24 21.21 -52.04 30.31
CA VAL A 24 20.18 -53.07 30.29
C VAL A 24 20.27 -53.78 28.94
N ALA A 25 20.68 -55.05 28.95
CA ALA A 25 20.74 -55.86 27.74
C ALA A 25 19.35 -56.02 27.12
N ASP A 26 19.30 -55.99 25.79
CA ASP A 26 18.08 -56.21 25.00
C ASP A 26 16.92 -55.28 25.36
N LEU A 27 17.19 -54.11 25.96
CA LEU A 27 16.16 -53.14 26.36
C LEU A 27 15.21 -52.79 25.20
N TYR A 28 15.76 -52.67 24.00
CA TYR A 28 15.00 -52.41 22.77
C TYR A 28 14.01 -53.54 22.44
N GLU A 29 14.37 -54.81 22.67
CA GLU A 29 13.45 -55.95 22.53
C GLU A 29 12.47 -56.01 23.70
N LEU A 30 12.94 -55.72 24.92
CA LEU A 30 12.15 -55.80 26.14
C LEU A 30 10.93 -54.87 26.11
N VAL A 31 11.09 -53.64 25.61
CA VAL A 31 9.97 -52.69 25.48
C VAL A 31 8.97 -53.11 24.40
N GLN A 32 9.35 -54.00 23.47
CA GLN A 32 8.46 -54.52 22.42
C GLN A 32 7.53 -55.63 22.90
N TYR A 33 7.77 -56.23 24.08
CA TYR A 33 6.80 -57.14 24.70
C TYR A 33 5.55 -56.42 25.22
N ALA A 34 5.53 -55.08 25.22
CA ALA A 34 4.30 -54.32 25.43
C ALA A 34 3.35 -54.54 24.25
N GLY A 35 2.22 -55.22 24.50
CA GLY A 35 1.27 -55.67 23.46
C GLY A 35 0.55 -54.58 22.64
N ASN A 36 0.88 -53.29 22.86
CA ASN A 36 0.32 -52.16 22.13
C ASN A 36 1.45 -51.38 21.43
N ILE A 37 1.32 -51.25 20.10
CA ILE A 37 2.28 -50.74 19.11
C ILE A 37 3.15 -49.57 19.61
N ILE A 38 4.46 -49.81 19.75
CA ILE A 38 5.51 -48.77 19.75
C ILE A 38 6.38 -48.97 18.49
N PRO A 39 6.73 -47.91 17.73
CA PRO A 39 7.50 -48.04 16.50
C PRO A 39 8.92 -48.57 16.71
N ARG A 40 9.42 -49.29 15.71
CA ARG A 40 10.80 -49.76 15.59
C ARG A 40 11.71 -48.57 15.21
N LEU A 41 12.84 -48.41 15.89
CA LEU A 41 13.94 -47.51 15.51
C LEU A 41 15.19 -48.37 15.26
N GLU A 42 15.69 -48.36 14.02
CA GLU A 42 16.88 -49.14 13.62
C GLU A 42 18.20 -48.49 14.07
N GLU A 43 19.24 -49.31 14.15
CA GLU A 43 20.56 -48.98 14.72
C GLU A 43 21.34 -47.91 13.95
N THR A 44 22.38 -47.40 14.61
CA THR A 44 23.21 -46.19 14.36
C THR A 44 24.01 -46.16 13.05
N THR A 45 23.36 -46.41 11.92
CA THR A 45 23.86 -46.05 10.59
C THR A 45 22.87 -45.08 9.99
N GLY A 46 23.26 -43.80 9.90
CA GLY A 46 22.43 -42.83 9.23
C GLY A 46 23.15 -41.51 9.01
N ASP A 47 22.90 -40.89 7.87
CA ASP A 47 23.31 -39.53 7.57
C ASP A 47 22.13 -38.55 7.69
N ILE A 48 22.38 -37.29 7.34
CA ILE A 48 21.36 -36.24 7.39
C ILE A 48 20.16 -36.55 6.46
N SER A 49 20.35 -37.33 5.39
CA SER A 49 19.31 -37.76 4.47
C SER A 49 18.33 -38.70 5.15
N ASP A 50 18.83 -39.68 5.93
CA ASP A 50 17.97 -40.55 6.72
C ASP A 50 17.15 -39.76 7.75
N SER A 51 17.74 -38.72 8.34
CA SER A 51 17.04 -37.82 9.26
C SER A 51 15.95 -37.01 8.55
N MET A 52 16.22 -36.50 7.34
CA MET A 52 15.21 -35.79 6.54
C MET A 52 14.07 -36.73 6.15
N ASP A 53 14.37 -37.92 5.64
CA ASP A 53 13.38 -38.90 5.21
C ASP A 53 12.53 -39.38 6.38
N PHE A 54 13.13 -39.62 7.55
CA PHE A 54 12.40 -39.99 8.77
C PHE A 54 11.41 -38.90 9.19
N VAL A 55 11.85 -37.63 9.26
CA VAL A 55 10.98 -36.53 9.67
C VAL A 55 9.91 -36.22 8.62
N LEU A 56 10.22 -36.33 7.32
CA LEU A 56 9.24 -36.19 6.24
C LEU A 56 8.20 -37.31 6.25
N LEU A 57 8.61 -38.55 6.54
CA LEU A 57 7.68 -39.67 6.73
C LEU A 57 6.76 -39.43 7.93
N ASN A 58 7.32 -39.02 9.07
CA ASN A 58 6.53 -38.69 10.25
C ASN A 58 5.56 -37.53 9.97
N PHE A 59 6.02 -36.49 9.27
CA PHE A 59 5.19 -35.38 8.82
C PHE A 59 4.03 -35.86 7.93
N ALA A 60 4.30 -36.71 6.94
CA ALA A 60 3.28 -37.26 6.07
C ALA A 60 2.22 -38.05 6.84
N GLU A 61 2.64 -38.93 7.76
CA GLU A 61 1.72 -39.71 8.59
C GLU A 61 0.92 -38.83 9.57
N MET A 62 1.56 -37.86 10.22
CA MET A 62 0.88 -36.92 11.10
C MET A 62 -0.13 -36.04 10.34
N ASN A 63 0.21 -35.57 9.13
CA ASN A 63 -0.72 -34.84 8.29
C ASN A 63 -1.91 -35.71 7.87
N LYS A 64 -1.67 -36.96 7.47
CA LYS A 64 -2.75 -37.93 7.16
C LYS A 64 -3.66 -38.16 8.36
N LEU A 65 -3.11 -38.33 9.57
CA LEU A 65 -3.88 -38.47 10.80
C LEU A 65 -4.72 -37.22 11.07
N TRP A 66 -4.12 -36.04 10.92
CA TRP A 66 -4.80 -34.77 11.15
C TRP A 66 -5.94 -34.52 10.16
N VAL A 67 -5.77 -34.86 8.88
CA VAL A 67 -6.84 -34.80 7.87
C VAL A 67 -7.91 -35.87 8.13
N ARG A 68 -7.52 -37.06 8.61
CA ARG A 68 -8.46 -38.10 9.03
C ARG A 68 -9.36 -37.62 10.16
N MET A 69 -8.87 -36.75 11.05
CA MET A 69 -9.71 -36.13 12.10
C MET A 69 -10.88 -35.33 11.54
N GLN A 70 -10.84 -34.85 10.30
CA GLN A 70 -11.98 -34.16 9.68
C GLN A 70 -13.19 -35.10 9.51
N HIS A 71 -12.90 -36.38 9.24
CA HIS A 71 -13.87 -37.39 8.83
C HIS A 71 -14.27 -38.36 9.96
N GLN A 72 -13.65 -38.26 11.13
CA GLN A 72 -13.99 -39.09 12.27
C GLN A 72 -15.23 -38.57 13.01
N GLY A 73 -16.05 -39.48 13.56
CA GLY A 73 -17.23 -39.12 14.35
C GLY A 73 -18.43 -38.65 13.51
N HIS A 74 -19.43 -38.06 14.17
CA HIS A 74 -20.70 -37.70 13.54
C HIS A 74 -20.60 -36.39 12.75
N SER A 75 -21.31 -36.29 11.62
CA SER A 75 -21.37 -35.08 10.78
C SER A 75 -21.77 -33.79 11.53
N ARG A 76 -22.57 -33.89 12.60
CA ARG A 76 -23.05 -32.72 13.37
C ARG A 76 -21.93 -32.04 14.17
N ASP A 77 -20.87 -32.76 14.50
CA ASP A 77 -19.76 -32.23 15.32
C ASP A 77 -18.63 -31.65 14.46
N ARG A 78 -18.89 -31.35 13.18
CA ARG A 78 -17.87 -30.87 12.22
C ARG A 78 -17.17 -29.60 12.71
N GLU A 79 -17.90 -28.57 13.12
CA GLU A 79 -17.31 -27.32 13.62
C GLU A 79 -16.49 -27.53 14.91
N LYS A 80 -16.91 -28.46 15.76
CA LYS A 80 -16.14 -28.83 16.95
C LYS A 80 -14.80 -29.46 16.54
N ARG A 81 -14.82 -30.37 15.56
CA ARG A 81 -13.60 -31.00 15.04
C ARG A 81 -12.69 -30.00 14.35
N GLU A 82 -13.22 -29.05 13.60
CA GLU A 82 -12.40 -28.01 12.97
C GLU A 82 -11.68 -27.15 14.03
N ARG A 83 -12.34 -26.83 15.15
CA ARG A 83 -11.68 -26.17 16.31
C ARG A 83 -10.61 -27.05 16.98
N GLU A 84 -10.94 -28.30 17.30
CA GLU A 84 -9.98 -29.24 17.88
C GLU A 84 -8.76 -29.47 16.94
N ARG A 85 -9.00 -29.55 15.62
CA ARG A 85 -7.95 -29.63 14.60
C ARG A 85 -7.08 -28.38 14.58
N GLN A 86 -7.67 -27.20 14.75
CA GLN A 86 -6.94 -25.93 14.80
C GLN A 86 -6.03 -25.84 16.04
N GLU A 87 -6.43 -26.43 17.17
CA GLU A 87 -5.57 -26.51 18.36
C GLU A 87 -4.40 -27.48 18.14
N LEU A 88 -4.65 -28.62 17.49
CA LEU A 88 -3.65 -29.67 17.30
C LEU A 88 -2.71 -29.44 16.11
N ARG A 89 -2.96 -28.44 15.26
CA ARG A 89 -2.15 -28.15 14.06
C ARG A 89 -0.65 -27.98 14.37
N ILE A 90 -0.33 -27.43 15.54
CA ILE A 90 1.05 -27.23 16.02
C ILE A 90 1.85 -28.53 16.12
N LEU A 91 1.19 -29.66 16.39
CA LEU A 91 1.84 -30.96 16.46
C LEU A 91 2.40 -31.37 15.09
N VAL A 92 1.64 -31.10 14.02
CA VAL A 92 2.10 -31.36 12.65
C VAL A 92 3.21 -30.38 12.28
N GLY A 93 3.04 -29.09 12.58
CA GLY A 93 4.03 -28.04 12.30
C GLY A 93 5.37 -28.21 13.02
N THR A 94 5.39 -28.88 14.19
CA THR A 94 6.63 -29.20 14.91
C THR A 94 7.60 -30.04 14.08
N ASN A 95 7.10 -30.87 13.15
CA ASN A 95 7.97 -31.59 12.21
C ASN A 95 8.72 -30.64 11.27
N LEU A 96 8.05 -29.59 10.77
CA LEU A 96 8.67 -28.59 9.91
C LEU A 96 9.72 -27.79 10.69
N VAL A 97 9.41 -27.43 11.93
CA VAL A 97 10.37 -26.79 12.85
C VAL A 97 11.59 -27.67 13.01
N ARG A 98 11.40 -28.98 13.22
CA ARG A 98 12.51 -29.91 13.36
C ARG A 98 13.36 -29.98 12.10
N LEU A 99 12.75 -29.99 10.91
CA LEU A 99 13.47 -29.95 9.63
C LEU A 99 14.31 -28.68 9.47
N SER A 100 13.81 -27.51 9.90
CA SER A 100 14.55 -26.25 9.84
C SER A 100 15.76 -26.18 10.77
N GLN A 101 15.75 -26.95 11.86
CA GLN A 101 16.84 -27.00 12.85
C GLN A 101 17.98 -27.95 12.45
N LEU A 102 17.82 -28.72 11.36
CA LEU A 102 18.86 -29.62 10.88
C LEU A 102 19.95 -28.82 10.16
N GLU A 103 21.09 -28.60 10.80
CA GLU A 103 22.22 -27.81 10.26
C GLU A 103 22.75 -28.34 8.90
N GLY A 104 22.55 -29.63 8.61
CA GLY A 104 22.95 -30.24 7.34
C GLY A 104 22.01 -29.95 6.16
N VAL A 105 20.88 -29.28 6.39
CA VAL A 105 19.93 -28.89 5.34
C VAL A 105 20.40 -27.59 4.69
N ASN A 106 21.14 -27.72 3.59
CA ASN A 106 21.47 -26.61 2.73
C ASN A 106 20.35 -26.31 1.72
N VAL A 107 20.48 -25.20 0.99
CA VAL A 107 19.49 -24.73 0.01
C VAL A 107 19.14 -25.79 -1.05
N GLU A 108 20.11 -26.60 -1.49
CA GLU A 108 19.90 -27.56 -2.56
C GLU A 108 19.16 -28.81 -2.06
N ARG A 109 19.50 -29.29 -0.86
CA ARG A 109 18.76 -30.35 -0.16
C ARG A 109 17.34 -29.89 0.18
N TYR A 110 17.18 -28.63 0.59
CA TYR A 110 15.86 -28.06 0.82
C TYR A 110 15.00 -28.07 -0.45
N LYS A 111 15.53 -27.56 -1.57
CA LYS A 111 14.85 -27.54 -2.87
C LYS A 111 14.41 -28.93 -3.33
N GLN A 112 15.35 -29.87 -3.36
CA GLN A 112 15.15 -31.16 -4.02
C GLN A 112 14.40 -32.17 -3.15
N ILE A 113 14.60 -32.14 -1.82
CA ILE A 113 14.08 -33.17 -0.92
C ILE A 113 13.03 -32.57 0.00
N VAL A 114 13.40 -31.61 0.85
CA VAL A 114 12.54 -31.13 1.95
C VAL A 114 11.29 -30.42 1.42
N LEU A 115 11.45 -29.36 0.63
CA LEU A 115 10.33 -28.60 0.10
C LEU A 115 9.47 -29.46 -0.84
N THR A 116 10.10 -30.27 -1.69
CA THR A 116 9.37 -31.17 -2.60
C THR A 116 8.50 -32.16 -1.81
N GLY A 117 9.06 -32.80 -0.78
CA GLY A 117 8.32 -33.72 0.08
C GLY A 117 7.20 -33.05 0.88
N ILE A 118 7.42 -31.82 1.35
CA ILE A 118 6.37 -31.06 2.06
C ILE A 118 5.24 -30.67 1.09
N LEU A 119 5.57 -30.06 -0.05
CA LEU A 119 4.59 -29.60 -1.03
C LEU A 119 3.77 -30.76 -1.61
N GLU A 120 4.39 -31.93 -1.81
CA GLU A 120 3.67 -33.13 -2.22
C GLU A 120 2.54 -33.48 -1.23
N GLN A 121 2.81 -33.44 0.08
CA GLN A 121 1.77 -33.71 1.08
C GLN A 121 0.72 -32.59 1.13
N VAL A 122 1.12 -31.33 0.98
CA VAL A 122 0.21 -30.18 0.99
C VAL A 122 -0.77 -30.25 -0.18
N VAL A 123 -0.30 -30.46 -1.41
CA VAL A 123 -1.18 -30.52 -2.58
C VAL A 123 -2.08 -31.75 -2.53
N ASN A 124 -1.54 -32.92 -2.14
CA ASN A 124 -2.28 -34.17 -2.14
C ASN A 124 -3.28 -34.32 -0.99
N CYS A 125 -3.16 -33.57 0.11
CA CYS A 125 -4.06 -33.74 1.26
C CYS A 125 -5.49 -33.26 1.00
N ARG A 126 -5.69 -32.34 0.03
CA ARG A 126 -6.99 -31.80 -0.41
C ARG A 126 -7.89 -31.30 0.73
N ASP A 127 -7.30 -30.86 1.84
CA ASP A 127 -8.02 -30.31 2.99
C ASP A 127 -7.62 -28.84 3.17
N ALA A 128 -8.60 -27.94 3.08
CA ALA A 128 -8.35 -26.49 3.05
C ALA A 128 -7.69 -25.98 4.34
N LEU A 129 -8.15 -26.45 5.51
CA LEU A 129 -7.57 -26.08 6.80
C LEU A 129 -6.10 -26.49 6.89
N ALA A 130 -5.78 -27.70 6.41
CA ALA A 130 -4.42 -28.20 6.40
C ALA A 130 -3.51 -27.45 5.45
N GLN A 131 -3.97 -27.20 4.23
CA GLN A 131 -3.20 -26.49 3.22
C GLN A 131 -2.88 -25.06 3.66
N GLU A 132 -3.86 -24.35 4.22
CA GLU A 132 -3.67 -22.97 4.69
C GLU A 132 -2.60 -22.91 5.78
N TYR A 133 -2.75 -23.72 6.84
CA TYR A 133 -1.81 -23.74 7.95
C TYR A 133 -0.40 -24.19 7.52
N LEU A 134 -0.28 -25.25 6.72
CA LEU A 134 1.01 -25.80 6.34
C LEU A 134 1.79 -24.85 5.44
N MET A 135 1.13 -24.17 4.50
CA MET A 135 1.78 -23.18 3.64
C MET A 135 2.28 -21.98 4.42
N GLU A 136 1.49 -21.45 5.37
CA GLU A 136 1.95 -20.40 6.28
C GLU A 136 3.10 -20.88 7.16
N CYS A 137 3.05 -22.12 7.65
CA CYS A 137 4.09 -22.70 8.49
C CYS A 137 5.42 -22.84 7.73
N ILE A 138 5.40 -23.21 6.43
CA ILE A 138 6.60 -23.21 5.58
C ILE A 138 7.21 -21.80 5.51
N ILE A 139 6.39 -20.78 5.29
CA ILE A 139 6.82 -19.38 5.26
C ILE A 139 7.37 -18.96 6.63
N GLN A 140 6.82 -19.41 7.74
CA GLN A 140 7.28 -18.97 9.06
C GLN A 140 8.57 -19.66 9.52
N VAL A 141 8.75 -20.93 9.17
CA VAL A 141 9.75 -21.81 9.80
C VAL A 141 11.09 -21.83 9.06
N PHE A 142 11.06 -21.81 7.73
CA PHE A 142 12.29 -21.90 6.93
C PHE A 142 12.92 -20.52 6.68
N PRO A 143 14.25 -20.40 6.53
CA PRO A 143 14.92 -19.11 6.35
C PRO A 143 14.60 -18.42 5.01
N ASP A 144 14.82 -17.11 4.94
CA ASP A 144 14.47 -16.26 3.78
C ASP A 144 15.28 -16.64 2.53
N GLU A 145 16.53 -17.06 2.70
CA GLU A 145 17.42 -17.53 1.62
C GLU A 145 16.83 -18.73 0.88
N PHE A 146 16.11 -19.60 1.60
CA PHE A 146 15.46 -20.75 0.98
C PHE A 146 14.26 -20.30 0.15
N HIS A 147 13.44 -19.39 0.68
CA HIS A 147 12.27 -18.86 -0.01
C HIS A 147 12.65 -18.18 -1.33
N LEU A 148 13.70 -17.35 -1.32
CA LEU A 148 14.21 -16.67 -2.51
C LEU A 148 14.54 -17.65 -3.65
N GLN A 149 15.09 -18.82 -3.31
CA GLN A 149 15.50 -19.84 -4.28
C GLN A 149 14.34 -20.78 -4.68
N THR A 150 13.19 -20.69 -4.01
CA THR A 150 12.03 -21.58 -4.22
C THR A 150 10.71 -20.88 -4.50
N LEU A 151 10.72 -19.57 -4.80
CA LEU A 151 9.49 -18.79 -5.06
C LEU A 151 8.61 -19.43 -6.13
N ASN A 152 9.20 -19.82 -7.27
CA ASN A 152 8.45 -20.40 -8.39
C ASN A 152 7.76 -21.73 -8.01
N PRO A 153 8.47 -22.75 -7.48
CA PRO A 153 7.81 -23.95 -6.97
C PRO A 153 6.73 -23.68 -5.92
N PHE A 154 6.98 -22.77 -4.97
CA PHE A 154 6.04 -22.47 -3.90
C PHE A 154 4.76 -21.80 -4.43
N LEU A 155 4.88 -20.80 -5.30
CA LEU A 155 3.73 -20.08 -5.87
C LEU A 155 2.94 -20.95 -6.86
N ARG A 156 3.60 -21.87 -7.57
CA ARG A 156 2.88 -22.90 -8.35
C ARG A 156 2.07 -23.81 -7.45
N ALA A 157 2.62 -24.23 -6.30
CA ALA A 157 1.84 -25.01 -5.33
C ALA A 157 0.64 -24.22 -4.78
N CYS A 158 0.76 -22.90 -4.56
CA CYS A 158 -0.38 -22.03 -4.21
C CYS A 158 -1.52 -22.08 -5.24
N ALA A 159 -1.19 -22.20 -6.53
CA ALA A 159 -2.18 -22.32 -7.60
C ALA A 159 -2.92 -23.68 -7.58
N GLU A 160 -2.31 -24.72 -7.00
CA GLU A 160 -2.87 -26.08 -6.90
C GLU A 160 -3.65 -26.34 -5.59
N LEU A 161 -3.65 -25.39 -4.64
CA LEU A 161 -4.38 -25.56 -3.38
C LEU A 161 -5.90 -25.59 -3.60
N HIS A 162 -6.60 -26.24 -2.68
CA HIS A 162 -8.05 -26.34 -2.65
C HIS A 162 -8.72 -24.95 -2.71
N GLN A 163 -9.87 -24.84 -3.40
CA GLN A 163 -10.53 -23.55 -3.69
C GLN A 163 -10.83 -22.72 -2.43
N ASN A 164 -11.24 -23.38 -1.35
CA ASN A 164 -11.57 -22.74 -0.06
C ASN A 164 -10.36 -22.27 0.77
N VAL A 165 -9.13 -22.44 0.29
CA VAL A 165 -7.93 -21.92 0.98
C VAL A 165 -7.81 -20.43 0.77
N ASN A 166 -7.55 -19.67 1.83
CA ASN A 166 -7.27 -18.24 1.74
C ASN A 166 -5.85 -17.97 1.22
N VAL A 167 -5.67 -18.10 -0.09
CA VAL A 167 -4.35 -17.94 -0.73
C VAL A 167 -3.82 -16.51 -0.65
N LYS A 168 -4.72 -15.52 -0.53
CA LYS A 168 -4.33 -14.13 -0.30
C LYS A 168 -3.41 -14.01 0.90
N ASN A 169 -3.81 -14.54 2.05
CA ASN A 169 -3.03 -14.42 3.28
C ASN A 169 -1.64 -15.07 3.16
N ILE A 170 -1.56 -16.23 2.50
CA ILE A 170 -0.30 -16.94 2.26
C ILE A 170 0.66 -16.09 1.43
N ILE A 171 0.17 -15.50 0.33
CA ILE A 171 1.00 -14.68 -0.57
C ILE A 171 1.42 -13.38 0.11
N ILE A 172 0.50 -12.71 0.81
CA ILE A 172 0.83 -11.48 1.56
C ILE A 172 1.88 -11.77 2.63
N ALA A 173 1.74 -12.85 3.40
CA ALA A 173 2.72 -13.24 4.42
C ALA A 173 4.12 -13.48 3.83
N LEU A 174 4.21 -14.11 2.65
CA LEU A 174 5.48 -14.32 1.97
C LEU A 174 6.08 -12.98 1.48
N ILE A 175 5.28 -12.12 0.85
CA ILE A 175 5.71 -10.81 0.36
C ILE A 175 6.20 -9.93 1.50
N ASP A 176 5.43 -9.81 2.58
CA ASP A 176 5.78 -8.99 3.74
C ASP A 176 7.07 -9.47 4.38
N ARG A 177 7.25 -10.79 4.49
CA ARG A 177 8.47 -11.37 5.04
C ARG A 177 9.69 -11.02 4.18
N LEU A 178 9.61 -11.17 2.86
CA LEU A 178 10.71 -10.84 1.96
C LEU A 178 10.98 -9.33 1.88
N ALA A 179 9.93 -8.51 2.01
CA ALA A 179 10.08 -7.05 2.08
C ALA A 179 10.81 -6.63 3.36
N LEU A 180 10.57 -7.29 4.49
CA LEU A 180 11.34 -7.09 5.72
C LEU A 180 12.79 -7.55 5.58
N PHE A 181 13.01 -8.69 4.92
CA PHE A 181 14.35 -9.18 4.62
C PHE A 181 15.15 -8.19 3.75
N ALA A 182 14.50 -7.53 2.81
CA ALA A 182 15.11 -6.49 1.96
C ALA A 182 15.67 -5.30 2.76
N HIS A 183 15.04 -4.96 3.90
CA HIS A 183 15.41 -3.81 4.74
C HIS A 183 16.40 -4.15 5.85
N ARG A 184 16.84 -5.41 5.94
CA ARG A 184 17.73 -5.84 7.02
C ARG A 184 19.17 -5.39 6.73
N GLU A 185 19.65 -4.39 7.46
CA GLU A 185 20.99 -3.79 7.27
C GLU A 185 22.15 -4.80 7.45
N ASP A 186 22.02 -5.76 8.36
CA ASP A 186 23.05 -6.77 8.65
C ASP A 186 22.88 -8.08 7.85
N GLY A 187 22.04 -8.09 6.82
CA GLY A 187 21.73 -9.27 6.01
C GLY A 187 22.42 -9.26 4.64
N PRO A 188 22.47 -10.41 3.94
CA PRO A 188 22.95 -10.46 2.56
C PRO A 188 22.06 -9.70 1.57
N GLY A 189 20.89 -9.22 2.00
CA GLY A 189 19.92 -8.51 1.17
C GLY A 189 19.32 -9.40 0.08
N ILE A 190 18.56 -8.79 -0.83
CA ILE A 190 18.00 -9.51 -1.98
C ILE A 190 19.06 -9.60 -3.08
N PRO A 191 19.41 -10.81 -3.57
CA PRO A 191 20.32 -10.99 -4.69
C PRO A 191 19.78 -10.36 -5.99
N THR A 192 20.63 -9.63 -6.71
CA THR A 192 20.24 -8.89 -7.94
C THR A 192 19.79 -9.79 -9.11
N ASP A 193 20.16 -11.07 -9.10
CA ASP A 193 19.72 -12.08 -10.06
C ASP A 193 18.26 -12.48 -9.86
N ILE A 194 17.71 -12.28 -8.66
CA ILE A 194 16.33 -12.62 -8.33
C ILE A 194 15.46 -11.37 -8.47
N LYS A 195 14.75 -11.29 -9.59
CA LYS A 195 13.77 -10.23 -9.85
C LYS A 195 12.45 -10.54 -9.15
N LEU A 196 12.35 -10.20 -7.87
CA LEU A 196 11.16 -10.51 -7.04
C LEU A 196 9.88 -9.97 -7.66
N PHE A 197 9.90 -8.71 -8.11
CA PHE A 197 8.73 -8.05 -8.68
C PHE A 197 8.18 -8.83 -9.88
N ASP A 198 9.03 -9.17 -10.86
CA ASP A 198 8.64 -9.90 -12.06
C ASP A 198 8.05 -11.28 -11.71
N ILE A 199 8.70 -12.00 -10.78
CA ILE A 199 8.24 -13.32 -10.33
C ILE A 199 6.88 -13.21 -9.65
N PHE A 200 6.72 -12.32 -8.68
CA PHE A 200 5.46 -12.16 -7.96
C PHE A 200 4.35 -11.65 -8.87
N SER A 201 4.61 -10.63 -9.70
CA SER A 201 3.61 -10.09 -10.63
C SER A 201 3.06 -11.19 -11.55
N GLN A 202 3.93 -12.00 -12.17
CA GLN A 202 3.52 -13.08 -13.06
C GLN A 202 2.82 -14.23 -12.31
N GLN A 203 3.37 -14.67 -11.18
CA GLN A 203 2.84 -15.82 -10.45
C GLN A 203 1.53 -15.47 -9.71
N VAL A 204 1.40 -14.27 -9.14
CA VAL A 204 0.15 -13.81 -8.52
C VAL A 204 -0.98 -13.76 -9.55
N ALA A 205 -0.71 -13.24 -10.76
CA ALA A 205 -1.68 -13.27 -11.85
C ALA A 205 -2.11 -14.71 -12.21
N THR A 206 -1.15 -15.65 -12.22
CA THR A 206 -1.42 -17.07 -12.48
C THR A 206 -2.27 -17.70 -11.37
N VAL A 207 -1.99 -17.38 -10.11
CA VAL A 207 -2.77 -17.86 -8.96
C VAL A 207 -4.19 -17.29 -8.98
N ILE A 208 -4.37 -16.02 -9.27
CA ILE A 208 -5.71 -15.41 -9.42
C ILE A 208 -6.49 -16.12 -10.53
N GLN A 209 -5.82 -16.41 -11.66
CA GLN A 209 -6.45 -17.09 -12.80
C GLN A 209 -6.81 -18.57 -12.53
N SER A 210 -6.18 -19.23 -11.55
CA SER A 210 -6.51 -20.61 -11.15
C SER A 210 -7.67 -20.69 -10.14
N ARG A 211 -8.07 -19.56 -9.55
CA ARG A 211 -9.18 -19.47 -8.59
C ARG A 211 -10.50 -19.25 -9.34
N GLN A 212 -11.53 -20.00 -8.95
CA GLN A 212 -12.84 -19.90 -9.60
C GLN A 212 -13.70 -18.75 -9.06
N ASP A 213 -13.57 -18.45 -7.76
CA ASP A 213 -14.42 -17.50 -7.04
C ASP A 213 -13.60 -16.72 -6.01
N MET A 214 -12.61 -15.96 -6.49
CA MET A 214 -11.83 -15.07 -5.62
C MET A 214 -12.54 -13.70 -5.55
N PRO A 215 -12.88 -13.20 -4.36
CA PRO A 215 -13.48 -11.88 -4.20
C PRO A 215 -12.58 -10.78 -4.79
N SER A 216 -13.20 -9.77 -5.42
CA SER A 216 -12.46 -8.68 -6.07
C SER A 216 -11.58 -7.91 -5.08
N GLU A 217 -12.04 -7.74 -3.84
CA GLU A 217 -11.27 -7.10 -2.76
C GLU A 217 -9.98 -7.86 -2.44
N ASP A 218 -10.00 -9.19 -2.53
CA ASP A 218 -8.81 -10.02 -2.28
C ASP A 218 -7.79 -9.86 -3.40
N VAL A 219 -8.26 -9.73 -4.65
CA VAL A 219 -7.42 -9.43 -5.80
C VAL A 219 -6.74 -8.06 -5.63
N VAL A 220 -7.47 -7.04 -5.20
CA VAL A 220 -6.90 -5.70 -4.94
C VAL A 220 -5.94 -5.72 -3.75
N SER A 221 -6.24 -6.47 -2.68
CA SER A 221 -5.30 -6.63 -1.56
C SER A 221 -3.95 -7.24 -1.98
N LEU A 222 -3.95 -8.13 -2.99
CA LEU A 222 -2.71 -8.64 -3.59
C LEU A 222 -1.99 -7.57 -4.41
N GLN A 223 -2.71 -6.68 -5.11
CA GLN A 223 -2.08 -5.54 -5.78
C GLN A 223 -1.45 -4.58 -4.76
N VAL A 224 -2.09 -4.36 -3.61
CA VAL A 224 -1.53 -3.56 -2.52
C VAL A 224 -0.21 -4.14 -2.02
N SER A 225 -0.13 -5.46 -1.81
CA SER A 225 1.13 -6.09 -1.40
C SER A 225 2.20 -6.01 -2.48
N LEU A 226 1.84 -6.11 -3.77
CA LEU A 226 2.76 -5.91 -4.90
C LEU A 226 3.28 -4.47 -5.00
N ILE A 227 2.44 -3.44 -4.80
CA ILE A 227 2.91 -2.05 -4.74
C ILE A 227 3.86 -1.88 -3.55
N ASN A 228 3.49 -2.37 -2.36
CA ASN A 228 4.36 -2.28 -1.19
C ASN A 228 5.70 -2.97 -1.43
N LEU A 229 5.71 -4.14 -2.07
CA LEU A 229 6.94 -4.82 -2.45
C LEU A 229 7.80 -3.98 -3.41
N ALA A 230 7.18 -3.41 -4.45
CA ALA A 230 7.89 -2.57 -5.42
C ALA A 230 8.50 -1.35 -4.74
N MET A 231 7.74 -0.65 -3.89
CA MET A 231 8.19 0.54 -3.16
C MET A 231 9.30 0.24 -2.16
N LYS A 232 9.21 -0.90 -1.46
CA LYS A 232 10.16 -1.33 -0.44
C LYS A 232 11.46 -1.88 -1.05
N CYS A 233 11.34 -2.78 -2.01
CA CYS A 233 12.50 -3.48 -2.56
C CYS A 233 13.17 -2.71 -3.72
N TYR A 234 12.42 -1.85 -4.42
CA TYR A 234 12.91 -1.11 -5.58
C TYR A 234 12.45 0.36 -5.59
N PRO A 235 12.86 1.18 -4.59
CA PRO A 235 12.40 2.58 -4.48
C PRO A 235 12.68 3.44 -5.73
N ASP A 236 13.78 3.14 -6.44
CA ASP A 236 14.19 3.87 -7.64
C ASP A 236 13.37 3.52 -8.89
N ARG A 237 12.60 2.43 -8.86
CA ARG A 237 11.89 1.85 -10.02
C ARG A 237 10.41 2.20 -9.99
N VAL A 238 10.12 3.45 -10.31
CA VAL A 238 8.75 4.00 -10.43
C VAL A 238 7.92 3.23 -11.48
N ASP A 239 8.58 2.66 -12.49
CA ASP A 239 7.96 1.86 -13.54
C ASP A 239 7.28 0.58 -13.02
N TYR A 240 7.80 -0.04 -11.95
CA TYR A 240 7.16 -1.20 -11.34
C TYR A 240 5.86 -0.82 -10.64
N VAL A 241 5.82 0.33 -9.99
CA VAL A 241 4.60 0.85 -9.35
C VAL A 241 3.54 1.13 -10.40
N ASP A 242 3.91 1.84 -11.49
CA ASP A 242 2.99 2.10 -12.59
C ASP A 242 2.50 0.80 -13.24
N LYS A 243 3.35 -0.24 -13.34
CA LYS A 243 2.94 -1.54 -13.86
C LYS A 243 1.90 -2.25 -13.00
N VAL A 244 1.97 -2.12 -11.68
CA VAL A 244 0.92 -2.65 -10.78
C VAL A 244 -0.38 -1.88 -10.95
N LEU A 245 -0.31 -0.55 -11.09
CA LEU A 245 -1.49 0.29 -11.36
C LEU A 245 -2.13 -0.08 -12.70
N GLU A 246 -1.35 -0.23 -13.76
CA GLU A 246 -1.80 -0.70 -15.08
C GLU A 246 -2.50 -2.07 -14.97
N THR A 247 -1.88 -3.03 -14.28
CA THR A 247 -2.47 -4.35 -14.07
C THR A 247 -3.77 -4.27 -13.27
N THR A 248 -3.87 -3.35 -12.31
CA THR A 248 -5.09 -3.13 -11.52
C THR A 248 -6.23 -2.60 -12.40
N VAL A 249 -5.93 -1.66 -13.31
CA VAL A 249 -6.89 -1.16 -14.32
C VAL A 249 -7.35 -2.28 -15.24
N GLU A 250 -6.43 -3.10 -15.75
CA GLU A 250 -6.76 -4.27 -16.58
C GLU A 250 -7.67 -5.27 -15.86
N ILE A 251 -7.42 -5.52 -14.58
CA ILE A 251 -8.26 -6.39 -13.75
C ILE A 251 -9.67 -5.82 -13.61
N PHE A 252 -9.82 -4.53 -13.28
CA PHE A 252 -11.13 -3.90 -13.14
C PHE A 252 -11.92 -3.90 -14.45
N ASN A 253 -11.25 -3.63 -15.58
CA ASN A 253 -11.86 -3.73 -16.90
C ASN A 253 -12.34 -5.15 -17.20
N LYS A 254 -11.54 -6.17 -16.87
CA LYS A 254 -11.92 -7.58 -17.07
C LYS A 254 -13.09 -8.01 -16.17
N LEU A 255 -13.19 -7.45 -14.97
CA LEU A 255 -14.28 -7.71 -14.03
C LEU A 255 -15.54 -6.89 -14.34
N ASN A 256 -15.49 -5.98 -15.33
CA ASN A 256 -16.59 -5.09 -15.71
C ASN A 256 -17.15 -4.30 -14.51
N LEU A 257 -16.24 -3.81 -13.67
CA LEU A 257 -16.58 -2.96 -12.53
C LEU A 257 -16.76 -1.52 -13.03
N GLU A 258 -17.99 -1.00 -12.92
CA GLU A 258 -18.34 0.37 -13.27
C GLU A 258 -19.04 0.96 -12.04
N HIS A 259 -18.39 1.88 -11.33
CA HIS A 259 -18.80 2.48 -10.04
C HIS A 259 -18.71 1.60 -8.78
N ILE A 260 -17.65 1.83 -8.00
CA ILE A 260 -17.40 1.19 -6.71
C ILE A 260 -17.84 2.15 -5.60
N ALA A 261 -18.90 1.78 -4.88
CA ALA A 261 -19.40 2.55 -3.75
C ALA A 261 -18.38 2.60 -2.59
N THR A 262 -18.35 3.73 -1.88
CA THR A 262 -17.46 3.99 -0.72
C THR A 262 -17.59 2.93 0.38
N SER A 263 -18.79 2.40 0.58
CA SER A 263 -19.05 1.34 1.57
C SER A 263 -18.46 -0.02 1.20
N SER A 264 -18.07 -0.24 -0.07
CA SER A 264 -17.53 -1.50 -0.57
C SER A 264 -16.14 -1.79 0.00
N ALA A 265 -15.85 -3.07 0.26
CA ALA A 265 -14.51 -3.52 0.62
C ALA A 265 -13.48 -3.22 -0.48
N VAL A 266 -13.90 -3.29 -1.75
CA VAL A 266 -13.04 -2.97 -2.90
C VAL A 266 -12.62 -1.50 -2.89
N SER A 267 -13.53 -0.57 -2.56
CA SER A 267 -13.18 0.86 -2.48
C SER A 267 -12.16 1.12 -1.37
N LYS A 268 -12.30 0.47 -0.21
CA LYS A 268 -11.33 0.60 0.89
C LYS A 268 -9.94 0.11 0.49
N GLU A 269 -9.86 -1.04 -0.18
CA GLU A 269 -8.58 -1.58 -0.65
C GLU A 269 -7.98 -0.75 -1.79
N LEU A 270 -8.79 -0.23 -2.72
CA LEU A 270 -8.33 0.66 -3.78
C LEU A 270 -7.83 2.00 -3.21
N THR A 271 -8.52 2.55 -2.21
CA THR A 271 -8.08 3.75 -1.48
C THR A 271 -6.74 3.50 -0.82
N ARG A 272 -6.58 2.35 -0.15
CA ARG A 272 -5.30 1.96 0.46
C ARG A 272 -4.19 1.81 -0.58
N LEU A 273 -4.50 1.24 -1.73
CA LEU A 273 -3.58 1.07 -2.86
C LEU A 273 -3.03 2.41 -3.36
N LEU A 274 -3.92 3.38 -3.59
CA LEU A 274 -3.54 4.70 -4.14
C LEU A 274 -2.88 5.61 -3.09
N LYS A 275 -3.16 5.43 -1.81
CA LYS A 275 -2.48 6.17 -0.73
C LYS A 275 -1.01 5.82 -0.60
N ILE A 276 -0.62 4.56 -0.85
CA ILE A 276 0.77 4.11 -0.67
C ILE A 276 1.78 4.94 -1.50
N PRO A 277 1.60 5.15 -2.82
CA PRO A 277 2.48 6.02 -3.58
C PRO A 277 2.52 7.47 -3.05
N VAL A 278 1.35 8.02 -2.68
CA VAL A 278 1.21 9.39 -2.15
C VAL A 278 1.98 9.56 -0.85
N ASP A 279 1.89 8.59 0.05
CA ASP A 279 2.55 8.62 1.36
C ASP A 279 4.04 8.34 1.28
N THR A 280 4.45 7.44 0.38
CA THR A 280 5.84 6.93 0.38
C THR A 280 6.78 7.82 -0.42
N TYR A 281 6.34 8.39 -1.55
CA TYR A 281 7.22 9.24 -2.36
C TYR A 281 7.46 10.61 -1.72
N ASN A 282 6.58 11.07 -0.81
CA ASN A 282 6.62 12.40 -0.18
C ASN A 282 6.66 13.59 -1.17
N ASN A 283 6.49 13.33 -2.47
CA ASN A 283 6.47 14.31 -3.54
C ASN A 283 5.42 13.89 -4.56
N ILE A 284 4.32 14.63 -4.58
CA ILE A 284 3.19 14.36 -5.47
C ILE A 284 3.60 14.42 -6.94
N LEU A 285 4.61 15.20 -7.32
CA LEU A 285 5.08 15.31 -8.70
C LEU A 285 5.61 13.98 -9.24
N THR A 286 6.09 13.09 -8.38
CA THR A 286 6.47 11.73 -8.78
C THR A 286 5.24 10.85 -9.00
N VAL A 287 4.21 11.02 -8.17
CA VAL A 287 2.92 10.31 -8.31
C VAL A 287 2.22 10.74 -9.60
N LEU A 288 2.24 12.03 -9.95
CA LEU A 288 1.66 12.55 -11.19
C LEU A 288 2.31 12.00 -12.47
N LYS A 289 3.56 11.50 -12.38
CA LYS A 289 4.23 10.85 -13.52
C LYS A 289 3.71 9.43 -13.79
N LEU A 290 2.96 8.84 -12.84
CA LEU A 290 2.36 7.52 -12.98
C LEU A 290 1.16 7.64 -13.93
N LYS A 291 1.30 7.09 -15.14
CA LYS A 291 0.30 7.20 -16.20
C LYS A 291 -1.01 6.52 -15.82
N HIS A 292 -0.94 5.44 -15.05
CA HIS A 292 -2.08 4.60 -14.71
C HIS A 292 -2.67 4.92 -13.32
N PHE A 293 -2.18 5.97 -12.65
CA PHE A 293 -2.74 6.42 -11.37
C PHE A 293 -4.10 7.10 -11.53
N HIS A 294 -4.21 8.05 -12.46
CA HIS A 294 -5.45 8.80 -12.67
C HIS A 294 -6.62 7.93 -13.18
N PRO A 295 -6.45 7.00 -14.15
CA PRO A 295 -7.52 6.12 -14.58
C PRO A 295 -8.20 5.31 -13.47
N LEU A 296 -7.49 5.02 -12.37
CA LEU A 296 -8.08 4.32 -11.23
C LEU A 296 -9.13 5.15 -10.48
N PHE A 297 -9.12 6.48 -10.63
CA PHE A 297 -10.12 7.37 -10.04
C PHE A 297 -11.49 7.22 -10.72
N GLU A 298 -11.55 6.79 -11.98
CA GLU A 298 -12.82 6.63 -12.72
C GLU A 298 -13.71 5.54 -12.11
N TYR A 299 -13.14 4.59 -11.37
CA TYR A 299 -13.89 3.52 -10.72
C TYR A 299 -14.49 3.92 -9.37
N PHE A 300 -14.01 4.99 -8.74
CA PHE A 300 -14.56 5.46 -7.48
C PHE A 300 -15.91 6.15 -7.67
N ASP A 301 -16.75 6.10 -6.64
CA ASP A 301 -17.90 6.99 -6.53
C ASP A 301 -17.47 8.42 -6.16
N TYR A 302 -18.41 9.35 -6.19
CA TYR A 302 -18.19 10.75 -5.82
C TYR A 302 -17.51 10.90 -4.45
N GLU A 303 -18.01 10.23 -3.41
CA GLU A 303 -17.51 10.37 -2.03
C GLU A 303 -16.07 9.89 -1.88
N SER A 304 -15.71 8.73 -2.47
CA SER A 304 -14.33 8.23 -2.45
C SER A 304 -13.39 9.12 -3.26
N ARG A 305 -13.82 9.63 -4.42
CA ARG A 305 -13.01 10.59 -5.21
C ARG A 305 -12.77 11.88 -4.45
N LYS A 306 -13.80 12.42 -3.79
CA LYS A 306 -13.71 13.62 -2.96
C LYS A 306 -12.73 13.43 -1.80
N SER A 307 -12.87 12.32 -1.08
CA SER A 307 -11.97 11.96 0.03
C SER A 307 -10.51 11.80 -0.43
N MET A 308 -10.28 11.12 -1.56
CA MET A 308 -8.94 10.94 -2.11
C MET A 308 -8.35 12.26 -2.64
N SER A 309 -9.17 13.14 -3.21
CA SER A 309 -8.76 14.48 -3.65
C SER A 309 -8.30 15.35 -2.48
N CYS A 310 -9.07 15.37 -1.39
CA CYS A 310 -8.67 16.04 -0.14
C CYS A 310 -7.36 15.48 0.41
N TYR A 311 -7.18 14.15 0.36
CA TYR A 311 -5.97 13.49 0.82
C TYR A 311 -4.74 13.89 0.00
N VAL A 312 -4.88 13.90 -1.33
CA VAL A 312 -3.82 14.32 -2.24
C VAL A 312 -3.44 15.77 -1.97
N LEU A 313 -4.41 16.70 -1.94
CA LEU A 313 -4.13 18.13 -1.66
C LEU A 313 -3.48 18.33 -0.29
N SER A 314 -3.97 17.66 0.74
CA SER A 314 -3.40 17.76 2.10
C SER A 314 -1.94 17.34 2.08
N ASN A 315 -1.60 16.24 1.40
CA ASN A 315 -0.22 15.79 1.25
C ASN A 315 0.65 16.81 0.49
N VAL A 316 0.15 17.40 -0.61
CA VAL A 316 0.86 18.47 -1.34
C VAL A 316 1.18 19.65 -0.42
N LEU A 317 0.20 20.04 0.41
CA LEU A 317 0.28 21.13 1.37
C LEU A 317 1.24 20.83 2.52
N ASP A 318 1.17 19.65 3.10
CA ASP A 318 1.99 19.26 4.26
C ASP A 318 3.48 19.21 3.91
N TYR A 319 3.82 18.80 2.68
CA TYR A 319 5.19 18.80 2.18
C TYR A 319 5.62 20.11 1.50
N ASN A 320 4.74 21.12 1.43
CA ASN A 320 4.98 22.38 0.73
C ASN A 320 5.56 22.18 -0.69
N THR A 321 4.99 21.23 -1.45
CA THR A 321 5.53 20.90 -2.78
C THR A 321 5.27 22.05 -3.76
N GLU A 322 6.34 22.69 -4.25
CA GLU A 322 6.22 23.78 -5.23
C GLU A 322 5.78 23.24 -6.60
N ILE A 323 4.74 23.85 -7.17
CA ILE A 323 4.18 23.51 -8.48
C ILE A 323 4.57 24.61 -9.45
N VAL A 324 5.39 24.25 -10.44
CA VAL A 324 6.08 25.23 -11.30
C VAL A 324 5.45 25.28 -12.70
N SER A 325 5.12 24.11 -13.26
CA SER A 325 4.66 24.00 -14.65
C SER A 325 3.13 23.99 -14.75
N GLN A 326 2.61 24.60 -15.82
CA GLN A 326 1.18 24.54 -16.17
C GLN A 326 0.66 23.09 -16.26
N ASP A 327 1.43 22.17 -16.85
CA ASP A 327 1.03 20.76 -16.98
C ASP A 327 0.84 20.09 -15.60
N GLN A 328 1.62 20.49 -14.60
CA GLN A 328 1.51 19.97 -13.24
C GLN A 328 0.25 20.52 -12.56
N VAL A 329 -0.06 21.80 -12.78
CA VAL A 329 -1.30 22.42 -12.29
C VAL A 329 -2.50 21.70 -12.90
N ASP A 330 -2.52 21.52 -14.22
CA ASP A 330 -3.60 20.83 -14.93
C ASP A 330 -3.82 19.41 -14.39
N SER A 331 -2.73 18.65 -14.21
CA SER A 331 -2.80 17.28 -13.69
C SER A 331 -3.37 17.21 -12.26
N ILE A 332 -2.98 18.15 -11.38
CA ILE A 332 -3.49 18.20 -10.01
C ILE A 332 -4.95 18.66 -9.99
N MET A 333 -5.32 19.65 -10.80
CA MET A 333 -6.69 20.14 -10.90
C MET A 333 -7.64 19.06 -11.43
N ASN A 334 -7.20 18.26 -12.41
CA ASN A 334 -7.95 17.09 -12.88
C ASN A 334 -8.17 16.04 -11.77
N LEU A 335 -7.15 15.76 -10.96
CA LEU A 335 -7.27 14.84 -9.82
C LEU A 335 -8.22 15.36 -8.75
N VAL A 336 -8.28 16.67 -8.58
CA VAL A 336 -9.02 17.35 -7.52
C VAL A 336 -10.34 17.95 -8.05
N SER A 337 -10.74 17.59 -9.27
CA SER A 337 -11.95 18.07 -9.95
C SER A 337 -13.20 17.99 -9.07
N THR A 338 -13.32 16.95 -8.24
CA THR A 338 -14.42 16.79 -7.27
C THR A 338 -14.52 17.86 -6.18
N LEU A 339 -13.47 18.66 -5.94
CA LEU A 339 -13.47 19.78 -4.98
C LEU A 339 -13.71 21.15 -5.63
N ILE A 340 -13.53 21.25 -6.95
CA ILE A 340 -13.51 22.51 -7.69
C ILE A 340 -14.63 22.63 -8.73
N GLN A 341 -15.22 21.51 -9.13
CA GLN A 341 -16.24 21.40 -10.17
C GLN A 341 -17.40 20.52 -9.74
N ASP A 342 -18.61 20.90 -10.14
CA ASP A 342 -19.81 20.10 -9.96
C ASP A 342 -19.71 18.80 -10.76
N GLN A 343 -19.93 17.66 -10.10
CA GLN A 343 -19.82 16.33 -10.72
C GLN A 343 -21.20 15.78 -11.11
N PRO A 344 -21.31 15.01 -12.20
CA PRO A 344 -22.60 14.49 -12.67
C PRO A 344 -23.27 13.52 -11.68
N ASP A 345 -22.48 12.82 -10.86
CA ASP A 345 -22.91 11.87 -9.84
C ASP A 345 -22.92 12.47 -8.42
N GLN A 346 -22.77 13.79 -8.30
CA GLN A 346 -22.79 14.50 -7.02
C GLN A 346 -24.16 14.36 -6.33
N PRO A 347 -24.21 14.10 -5.01
CA PRO A 347 -25.45 14.07 -4.25
C PRO A 347 -26.19 15.42 -4.33
N VAL A 348 -27.52 15.38 -4.33
CA VAL A 348 -28.38 16.58 -4.35
C VAL A 348 -28.41 17.29 -2.99
N GLU A 349 -28.00 16.60 -1.92
CA GLU A 349 -27.94 17.18 -0.58
C GLU A 349 -26.86 18.25 -0.50
N GLU A 350 -27.18 19.38 0.13
CA GLU A 350 -26.20 20.43 0.38
C GLU A 350 -25.09 19.86 1.29
N PRO A 351 -23.81 20.06 0.93
CA PRO A 351 -22.71 19.60 1.75
C PRO A 351 -22.75 20.29 3.11
N ASP A 352 -22.24 19.60 4.13
CA ASP A 352 -22.09 20.21 5.44
C ASP A 352 -21.23 21.50 5.31
N PRO A 353 -21.68 22.65 5.86
CA PRO A 353 -20.96 23.91 5.71
C PRO A 353 -19.55 23.90 6.31
N GLU A 354 -19.29 23.09 7.34
CA GLU A 354 -17.97 22.95 7.98
C GLU A 354 -17.05 22.11 7.10
N ASP A 355 -17.51 20.95 6.64
CA ASP A 355 -16.75 20.10 5.71
C ASP A 355 -16.42 20.85 4.41
N PHE A 356 -17.39 21.58 3.85
CA PHE A 356 -17.17 22.40 2.66
C PHE A 356 -16.16 23.52 2.92
N ALA A 357 -16.18 24.14 4.11
CA ALA A 357 -15.21 25.18 4.45
C ALA A 357 -13.78 24.63 4.53
N ASP A 358 -13.60 23.42 5.07
CA ASP A 358 -12.31 22.75 5.14
C ASP A 358 -11.78 22.39 3.74
N GLU A 359 -12.65 21.91 2.86
CA GLU A 359 -12.31 21.62 1.46
C GLU A 359 -11.86 22.87 0.70
N GLN A 360 -12.62 23.96 0.82
CA GLN A 360 -12.27 25.23 0.18
C GLN A 360 -11.00 25.85 0.78
N SER A 361 -10.72 25.59 2.06
CA SER A 361 -9.45 25.95 2.69
C SER A 361 -8.26 25.22 2.07
N LEU A 362 -8.39 23.92 1.76
CA LEU A 362 -7.35 23.15 1.08
C LEU A 362 -7.08 23.70 -0.33
N VAL A 363 -8.13 23.87 -1.13
CA VAL A 363 -8.06 24.43 -2.49
C VAL A 363 -7.43 25.84 -2.45
N GLY A 364 -7.91 26.68 -1.53
CA GLY A 364 -7.39 28.02 -1.35
C GLY A 364 -5.90 28.05 -0.95
N ARG A 365 -5.46 27.16 -0.06
CA ARG A 365 -4.05 27.07 0.35
C ARG A 365 -3.16 26.51 -0.76
N PHE A 366 -3.68 25.62 -1.60
CA PHE A 366 -2.94 25.00 -2.69
C PHE A 366 -2.37 26.06 -3.65
N ILE A 367 -3.10 27.15 -3.85
CA ILE A 367 -2.65 28.26 -4.70
C ILE A 367 -1.31 28.86 -4.28
N HIS A 368 -1.00 28.84 -2.98
CA HIS A 368 0.25 29.39 -2.45
C HIS A 368 1.48 28.57 -2.86
N LEU A 369 1.26 27.34 -3.32
CA LEU A 369 2.28 26.42 -3.81
C LEU A 369 2.51 26.55 -5.32
N LEU A 370 1.62 27.24 -6.04
CA LEU A 370 1.83 27.57 -7.46
C LEU A 370 2.89 28.67 -7.55
N ARG A 371 4.14 28.29 -7.82
CA ARG A 371 5.29 29.19 -7.84
C ARG A 371 6.18 28.87 -9.02
N SER A 372 6.36 29.85 -9.90
CA SER A 372 7.35 29.86 -10.96
C SER A 372 8.18 31.14 -10.88
N GLU A 373 9.47 31.01 -11.18
CA GLU A 373 10.36 32.15 -11.35
C GLU A 373 10.07 32.89 -12.68
N ASP A 374 9.45 32.18 -13.63
CA ASP A 374 9.04 32.73 -14.92
C ASP A 374 7.65 33.37 -14.81
N PRO A 375 7.51 34.69 -15.04
CA PRO A 375 6.24 35.40 -14.91
C PRO A 375 5.14 34.87 -15.84
N ASP A 376 5.51 34.45 -17.05
CA ASP A 376 4.57 33.93 -18.04
C ASP A 376 4.01 32.59 -17.58
N GLN A 377 4.85 31.67 -17.09
CA GLN A 377 4.41 30.42 -16.47
C GLN A 377 3.59 30.64 -15.19
N GLN A 378 3.99 31.58 -14.33
CA GLN A 378 3.22 31.93 -13.14
C GLN A 378 1.81 32.42 -13.53
N TYR A 379 1.72 33.26 -14.56
CA TYR A 379 0.45 33.75 -15.06
C TYR A 379 -0.43 32.62 -15.59
N LEU A 380 0.14 31.74 -16.42
CA LEU A 380 -0.57 30.58 -16.98
C LEU A 380 -1.08 29.65 -15.88
N ALA A 381 -0.28 29.40 -14.84
CA ALA A 381 -0.68 28.59 -13.69
C ALA A 381 -1.88 29.19 -12.94
N PHE A 382 -1.88 30.50 -12.69
CA PHE A 382 -3.00 31.18 -12.03
C PHE A 382 -4.24 31.30 -12.90
N SER A 383 -4.08 31.56 -14.20
CA SER A 383 -5.22 31.61 -15.14
C SER A 383 -5.90 30.25 -15.22
N LEU A 384 -5.13 29.17 -15.34
CA LEU A 384 -5.69 27.82 -15.36
C LEU A 384 -6.43 27.49 -14.07
N TYR A 385 -5.84 27.85 -12.92
CA TYR A 385 -6.50 27.65 -11.63
C TYR A 385 -7.82 28.44 -11.51
N GLU A 386 -7.90 29.66 -12.06
CA GLU A 386 -9.14 30.44 -12.09
C GLU A 386 -10.19 29.82 -13.02
N ASP A 387 -9.79 29.41 -14.22
CA ASP A 387 -10.70 28.88 -15.25
C ASP A 387 -11.36 27.56 -14.82
N GLU A 388 -10.66 26.72 -14.05
CA GLU A 388 -11.15 25.42 -13.59
C GLU A 388 -12.11 25.48 -12.38
N ILE A 389 -12.23 26.63 -11.70
CA ILE A 389 -13.12 26.79 -10.54
C ILE A 389 -14.49 27.27 -11.02
N SER A 390 -15.52 26.42 -10.91
CA SER A 390 -16.87 26.74 -11.39
C SER A 390 -17.74 27.50 -10.39
N ASP A 391 -17.54 27.32 -9.07
CA ASP A 391 -18.39 27.96 -8.05
C ASP A 391 -18.00 29.43 -7.83
N SER A 392 -18.96 30.35 -8.06
CA SER A 392 -18.86 31.79 -7.80
C SER A 392 -18.32 32.18 -6.39
N LYS A 393 -18.63 31.41 -5.34
CA LYS A 393 -18.12 31.63 -3.97
C LYS A 393 -16.66 31.18 -3.85
N ALA A 394 -16.33 30.02 -4.42
CA ALA A 394 -14.97 29.50 -4.48
C ALA A 394 -14.07 30.43 -5.31
N GLN A 395 -14.58 30.96 -6.44
CA GLN A 395 -13.88 31.95 -7.27
C GLN A 395 -13.51 33.21 -6.48
N LEU A 396 -14.40 33.74 -5.64
CA LEU A 396 -14.08 34.89 -4.80
C LEU A 396 -12.95 34.58 -3.80
N ALA A 397 -13.03 33.42 -3.13
CA ALA A 397 -12.01 32.97 -2.18
C ALA A 397 -10.65 32.75 -2.88
N ALA A 398 -10.67 32.05 -4.02
CA ALA A 398 -9.54 31.84 -4.91
C ALA A 398 -8.88 33.15 -5.33
N ILE A 399 -9.63 34.08 -5.91
CA ILE A 399 -9.11 35.41 -6.32
C ILE A 399 -8.52 36.16 -5.13
N THR A 400 -9.19 36.13 -3.98
CA THR A 400 -8.67 36.79 -2.76
C THR A 400 -7.33 36.18 -2.32
N LEU A 401 -7.17 34.86 -2.44
CA LEU A 401 -5.92 34.17 -2.12
C LEU A 401 -4.85 34.34 -3.21
N ILE A 402 -5.21 34.40 -4.50
CA ILE A 402 -4.30 34.81 -5.61
C ILE A 402 -3.68 36.16 -5.25
N ILE A 403 -4.54 37.13 -4.95
CA ILE A 403 -4.14 38.50 -4.62
C ILE A 403 -3.22 38.51 -3.39
N GLY A 404 -3.59 37.81 -2.31
CA GLY A 404 -2.77 37.71 -1.10
C GLY A 404 -1.43 36.97 -1.32
N THR A 405 -1.40 35.97 -2.20
CA THR A 405 -0.16 35.26 -2.60
C THR A 405 0.76 36.23 -3.33
N PHE A 406 0.22 36.90 -4.33
CA PHE A 406 0.96 37.81 -5.19
C PHE A 406 1.50 39.02 -4.43
N GLU A 407 0.78 39.54 -3.44
CA GLU A 407 1.28 40.60 -2.53
C GLU A 407 2.53 40.16 -1.73
N ARG A 408 2.68 38.85 -1.49
CA ARG A 408 3.82 38.28 -0.74
C ARG A 408 4.96 37.79 -1.63
N MET A 409 4.74 37.63 -2.92
CA MET A 409 5.79 37.22 -3.86
C MET A 409 6.80 38.36 -4.06
N ARG A 410 8.10 38.02 -4.08
CA ARG A 410 9.21 38.99 -4.24
C ARG A 410 10.13 38.67 -5.43
N CYS A 411 9.78 37.64 -6.20
CA CYS A 411 10.59 37.15 -7.31
C CYS A 411 10.40 37.95 -8.61
N PHE A 412 9.39 38.82 -8.70
CA PHE A 412 9.08 39.57 -9.92
C PHE A 412 9.59 41.02 -9.87
N SER A 413 10.05 41.53 -11.01
CA SER A 413 10.36 42.96 -11.22
C SER A 413 9.07 43.76 -11.44
N GLU A 414 9.13 45.10 -11.37
CA GLU A 414 7.95 45.95 -11.64
C GLU A 414 7.34 45.72 -13.03
N GLU A 415 8.18 45.50 -14.05
CA GLU A 415 7.73 45.23 -15.43
C GLU A 415 6.88 43.95 -15.54
N ASN A 416 7.12 42.98 -14.66
CA ASN A 416 6.38 41.72 -14.60
C ASN A 416 5.19 41.79 -13.62
N HIS A 417 5.25 42.68 -12.63
CA HIS A 417 4.15 42.90 -11.69
C HIS A 417 2.95 43.60 -12.34
N GLU A 418 3.17 44.59 -13.22
CA GLU A 418 2.09 45.40 -13.82
C GLU A 418 1.08 44.58 -14.65
N PRO A 419 1.50 43.67 -15.56
CA PRO A 419 0.58 42.80 -16.28
C PRO A 419 -0.22 41.90 -15.34
N LEU A 420 0.43 41.31 -14.34
CA LEU A 420 -0.21 40.43 -13.36
C LEU A 420 -1.23 41.19 -12.48
N ARG A 421 -0.93 42.40 -12.03
CA ARG A 421 -1.87 43.28 -11.30
C ARG A 421 -3.12 43.57 -12.12
N THR A 422 -2.92 43.93 -13.39
CA THR A 422 -4.01 44.22 -14.33
C THR A 422 -4.89 43.01 -14.56
N GLN A 423 -4.29 41.83 -14.65
CA GLN A 423 -5.03 40.58 -14.83
C GLN A 423 -5.79 40.17 -13.57
N CYS A 424 -5.23 40.32 -12.36
CA CYS A 424 -6.00 40.11 -11.12
C CYS A 424 -7.21 41.07 -11.03
N ALA A 425 -7.06 42.32 -11.48
CA ALA A 425 -8.17 43.26 -11.57
C ALA A 425 -9.21 42.83 -12.61
N LEU A 426 -8.78 42.28 -13.75
CA LEU A 426 -9.66 41.73 -14.77
C LEU A 426 -10.43 40.50 -14.26
N ALA A 427 -9.75 39.56 -13.61
CA ALA A 427 -10.33 38.40 -12.94
C ALA A 427 -11.38 38.81 -11.90
N ALA A 428 -11.03 39.74 -11.01
CA ALA A 428 -11.96 40.30 -10.02
C ALA A 428 -13.21 40.95 -10.67
N SER A 429 -13.06 41.55 -11.85
CA SER A 429 -14.17 42.15 -12.60
C SER A 429 -15.07 41.13 -13.30
N LYS A 430 -14.60 39.89 -13.51
CA LYS A 430 -15.34 38.80 -14.16
C LYS A 430 -16.20 37.97 -13.21
N LEU A 431 -16.06 38.14 -11.89
CA LEU A 431 -16.92 37.47 -10.90
C LEU A 431 -18.41 37.71 -11.17
N LEU A 432 -19.27 36.71 -10.98
CA LEU A 432 -20.69 36.80 -11.37
C LEU A 432 -21.53 37.73 -10.47
N LYS A 433 -21.18 37.83 -9.18
CA LYS A 433 -21.96 38.57 -8.17
C LYS A 433 -21.35 39.95 -7.91
N LYS A 434 -22.13 41.02 -8.08
CA LYS A 434 -21.70 42.41 -7.84
C LYS A 434 -21.07 42.69 -6.46
N PRO A 435 -21.60 42.15 -5.33
CA PRO A 435 -20.96 42.31 -4.03
C PRO A 435 -19.57 41.66 -3.96
N ASP A 436 -19.40 40.52 -4.62
CA ASP A 436 -18.17 39.75 -4.65
C ASP A 436 -17.14 40.41 -5.57
N GLN A 437 -17.57 40.90 -6.75
CA GLN A 437 -16.78 41.78 -7.61
C GLN A 437 -16.25 42.99 -6.83
N GLY A 438 -17.11 43.68 -6.08
CA GLY A 438 -16.71 44.85 -5.28
C GLY A 438 -15.69 44.52 -4.20
N ARG A 439 -15.84 43.37 -3.53
CA ARG A 439 -14.87 42.87 -2.54
C ARG A 439 -13.53 42.51 -3.19
N ALA A 440 -13.56 41.72 -4.27
CA ALA A 440 -12.35 41.31 -4.98
C ALA A 440 -11.59 42.49 -5.58
N VAL A 441 -12.27 43.46 -6.20
CA VAL A 441 -11.66 44.69 -6.73
C VAL A 441 -11.06 45.53 -5.60
N SER A 442 -11.72 45.59 -4.44
CA SER A 442 -11.14 46.24 -3.25
C SER A 442 -9.87 45.53 -2.77
N THR A 443 -9.83 44.20 -2.82
CA THR A 443 -8.63 43.44 -2.50
C THR A 443 -7.52 43.69 -3.55
N CYS A 444 -7.86 43.73 -4.85
CA CYS A 444 -6.92 44.06 -5.92
C CYS A 444 -6.31 45.45 -5.76
N ALA A 445 -7.03 46.41 -5.18
CA ALA A 445 -6.49 47.73 -4.90
C ALA A 445 -5.22 47.66 -4.03
N HIS A 446 -5.08 46.66 -3.14
CA HIS A 446 -3.86 46.44 -2.36
C HIS A 446 -2.64 46.09 -3.22
N LEU A 447 -2.84 45.44 -4.36
CA LEU A 447 -1.76 45.15 -5.31
C LEU A 447 -1.20 46.42 -5.97
N PHE A 448 -2.08 47.39 -6.25
CA PHE A 448 -1.69 48.71 -6.77
C PHE A 448 -1.24 49.67 -5.66
N TRP A 449 -1.66 49.41 -4.42
CA TRP A 449 -1.33 50.21 -3.24
C TRP A 449 -0.07 49.75 -2.52
N SER A 450 0.52 48.59 -2.87
CA SER A 450 1.62 48.00 -2.10
C SER A 450 2.70 49.05 -1.84
N GLY A 451 2.76 49.56 -0.61
CA GLY A 451 3.70 50.60 -0.16
C GLY A 451 5.13 50.07 -0.04
N ARG A 452 5.48 49.06 -0.84
CA ARG A 452 6.76 48.38 -0.89
C ARG A 452 7.30 48.39 -2.32
N ASN A 453 7.27 49.55 -2.96
CA ASN A 453 8.25 49.81 -4.01
C ASN A 453 9.58 50.06 -3.32
N THR A 454 10.37 49.00 -3.13
CA THR A 454 11.79 49.19 -2.88
C THR A 454 12.39 49.71 -4.19
N ASP A 455 12.67 51.01 -4.25
CA ASP A 455 13.70 51.49 -5.16
C ASP A 455 15.01 50.75 -4.83
N LYS A 456 15.96 50.70 -5.76
CA LYS A 456 17.20 49.89 -5.72
C LYS A 456 18.09 50.06 -4.46
N ASN A 457 17.70 50.91 -3.50
CA ASN A 457 18.35 51.17 -2.23
C ASN A 457 17.50 50.91 -0.96
N GLY A 458 16.28 50.37 -1.06
CA GLY A 458 15.54 49.86 0.12
C GLY A 458 14.84 50.90 1.00
N GLU A 459 14.53 52.09 0.51
CA GLU A 459 13.61 53.03 1.21
C GLU A 459 12.19 52.97 0.63
N GLU A 460 11.17 53.06 1.51
CA GLU A 460 9.75 53.11 1.13
C GLU A 460 9.42 54.41 0.39
N VAL A 461 8.95 54.31 -0.86
CA VAL A 461 8.40 55.45 -1.60
C VAL A 461 7.07 55.86 -0.97
N ARG A 462 7.06 57.02 -0.29
CA ARG A 462 5.86 57.67 0.22
C ARG A 462 5.39 58.69 -0.83
N TRP A 463 4.20 58.50 -1.38
CA TRP A 463 3.59 59.54 -2.22
C TRP A 463 3.28 60.77 -1.35
N GLU A 464 3.94 61.90 -1.62
CA GLU A 464 3.52 63.19 -1.10
C GLU A 464 2.13 63.51 -1.67
N VAL A 465 1.17 63.69 -0.77
CA VAL A 465 -0.13 64.29 -1.10
C VAL A 465 0.15 65.67 -1.69
N ILE A 466 -0.15 65.86 -2.96
CA ILE A 466 -0.13 67.18 -3.60
C ILE A 466 -1.05 68.08 -2.76
N PRO A 467 -0.54 69.16 -2.12
CA PRO A 467 -1.40 70.06 -1.36
C PRO A 467 -2.38 70.73 -2.31
N ASP A 468 -3.63 70.85 -1.87
CA ASP A 468 -4.73 71.55 -2.56
C ASP A 468 -4.23 72.72 -3.41
N GLN A 469 -4.31 72.60 -4.73
CA GLN A 469 -4.32 73.77 -5.59
C GLN A 469 -5.57 74.57 -5.24
N GLN A 470 -5.34 75.71 -4.60
CA GLN A 470 -6.32 76.76 -4.36
C GLN A 470 -7.19 76.95 -5.61
N CYS A 471 -8.47 76.66 -5.44
CA CYS A 471 -9.54 77.10 -6.32
C CYS A 471 -9.62 78.63 -6.21
N ASP A 472 -8.84 79.34 -7.03
CA ASP A 472 -8.86 80.80 -7.07
C ASP A 472 -10.14 81.25 -7.78
N ARG A 473 -11.16 81.62 -7.00
CA ARG A 473 -12.30 82.39 -7.48
C ARG A 473 -11.83 83.79 -7.80
N ARG A 474 -11.72 84.13 -9.07
CA ARG A 474 -11.92 85.50 -9.55
C ARG A 474 -12.95 85.51 -10.66
N GLY A 475 -14.17 85.89 -10.28
CA GLY A 475 -15.08 86.58 -11.18
C GLY A 475 -14.70 88.05 -11.16
N ASP A 476 -14.35 88.58 -12.33
CA ASP A 476 -14.27 90.02 -12.57
C ASP A 476 -15.67 90.58 -12.84
N HIS A 477 -15.86 91.81 -12.37
CA HIS A 477 -16.95 92.72 -12.69
C HIS A 477 -16.97 93.15 -14.15
#